data_AF-A0A090LGE9-F1
#
_entry.id   AF-A0A090LGE9-F1
#
_cell.length_a   1.000
_cell.length_b   1.000
_cell.length_c   1.000
_cell.angle_alpha   90.00
_cell.angle_beta   90.00
_cell.angle_gamma   90.00
#
_symmetry.space_group_name_H-M   'P 1'
#
loop_
_entity.id
_entity.type
_entity.pdbx_description
1 polymer ?
#
loop_
_entity_poly.entity_id
_entity_poly.type
_entity_poly.pdbx_seq_one_letter_code
_entity_poly.pdbx_strand_id
1 'polypeptide(L)'
;MLFSYDRVKIIICIIFCISLSFGIICAFYKSKFSYDEASRTIYSLHFATGINLWVRIIFNIIMIIIVLTSLIFNILDAHHLINAKVFDNSKKKKTYWFPLYAGFLFITSTLIEACFTMRYISNIINNSKLCIISFNLLYIIGDVTIFGDFYFFLLFSTDIRREIKIYFMKIYPRKKNNTAIISTN
;
A
#
# COMPACT_ATOMS: atom_id res chain seq x y z
N MET A 1 0.92 -26.17 6.56
CA MET A 1 1.00 -24.70 6.75
C MET A 1 0.53 -24.02 5.48
N LEU A 2 -0.42 -23.10 5.56
CA LEU A 2 -0.98 -22.36 4.41
C LEU A 2 0.10 -21.58 3.63
N PHE A 3 1.21 -21.22 4.29
CA PHE A 3 2.33 -20.43 3.77
C PHE A 3 3.63 -21.24 3.65
N SER A 4 3.66 -22.31 2.84
CA SER A 4 4.95 -22.89 2.43
C SER A 4 5.62 -21.99 1.38
N TYR A 5 6.95 -22.03 1.30
CA TYR A 5 7.70 -21.19 0.36
C TYR A 5 7.19 -21.30 -1.09
N ASP A 6 6.97 -22.52 -1.57
CA ASP A 6 6.47 -22.75 -2.93
C ASP A 6 5.07 -22.18 -3.15
N ARG A 7 4.18 -22.28 -2.15
CA ARG A 7 2.83 -21.71 -2.21
C ARG A 7 2.87 -20.19 -2.22
N VAL A 8 3.71 -19.57 -1.39
CA VAL A 8 3.89 -18.11 -1.36
C VAL A 8 4.41 -17.61 -2.71
N LYS A 9 5.38 -18.30 -3.32
CA LYS A 9 5.88 -17.96 -4.66
C LYS A 9 4.76 -17.99 -5.70
N ILE A 10 3.94 -19.04 -5.70
CA ILE A 10 2.80 -19.16 -6.61
C ILE A 10 1.81 -18.00 -6.38
N ILE A 11 1.48 -17.68 -5.13
CA ILE A 11 0.58 -16.57 -4.80
C ILE A 11 1.12 -15.23 -5.34
N ILE A 12 2.41 -14.94 -5.15
CA ILE A 12 3.04 -13.72 -5.66
C ILE A 12 2.95 -13.66 -7.19
N CYS A 13 3.25 -14.77 -7.88
CA CYS A 13 3.12 -14.83 -9.34
C CYS A 13 1.68 -14.59 -9.79
N ILE A 14 0.69 -15.16 -9.11
CA ILE A 14 -0.73 -14.95 -9.44
C ILE A 14 -1.11 -13.48 -9.26
N ILE A 15 -0.76 -12.86 -8.14
CA ILE A 15 -1.04 -11.44 -7.88
C ILE A 15 -0.41 -10.58 -8.97
N PHE A 16 0.88 -10.82 -9.29
CA PHE A 16 1.57 -10.08 -10.34
C PHE A 16 0.89 -10.22 -11.71
N CYS A 17 0.53 -11.45 -12.12
CA CYS A 17 -0.14 -11.68 -13.40
C CYS A 17 -1.51 -11.01 -13.47
N ILE A 18 -2.30 -11.05 -12.39
CA ILE A 18 -3.60 -10.36 -12.32
C ILE A 18 -3.40 -8.84 -12.45
N SER A 19 -2.52 -8.25 -11.64
CA SER A 19 -2.23 -6.82 -11.68
C SER A 19 -1.71 -6.35 -13.03
N LEU A 20 -0.80 -7.12 -13.64
CA LEU A 20 -0.26 -6.82 -14.97
C LEU A 20 -1.34 -6.89 -16.05
N SER A 21 -2.21 -7.91 -16.00
CA SER A 21 -3.31 -8.08 -16.96
C SER A 21 -4.26 -6.87 -16.92
N PHE A 22 -4.62 -6.39 -15.72
CA PHE A 22 -5.41 -5.17 -15.58
C PHE A 22 -4.69 -3.94 -16.13
N GLY A 23 -3.39 -3.80 -15.84
CA GLY A 23 -2.57 -2.70 -16.38
C GLY A 23 -2.57 -2.68 -17.91
N ILE A 24 -2.43 -3.85 -18.55
CA ILE A 24 -2.46 -4.00 -20.00
C ILE A 24 -3.82 -3.61 -20.57
N ILE A 25 -4.92 -4.09 -19.99
CA ILE A 25 -6.29 -3.74 -20.44
C ILE A 25 -6.49 -2.22 -20.39
N CYS A 26 -6.08 -1.57 -19.31
CA CYS A 26 -6.18 -0.12 -19.14
C CYS A 26 -5.30 0.66 -20.13
N ALA A 27 -4.15 0.10 -20.55
CA ALA A 27 -3.25 0.76 -21.50
C ALA A 27 -3.88 0.95 -22.89
N PHE A 28 -4.83 0.09 -23.28
CA PHE A 28 -5.56 0.22 -24.54
C PHE A 28 -6.72 1.23 -24.49
N TYR A 29 -6.98 1.84 -23.33
CA TYR A 29 -8.01 2.88 -23.25
C TYR A 29 -7.55 4.18 -23.88
N LYS A 30 -8.34 4.66 -24.84
CA LYS A 30 -8.14 5.96 -25.47
C LYS A 30 -8.16 7.05 -24.39
N SER A 31 -7.03 7.73 -24.25
CA SER A 31 -6.84 8.79 -23.26
C SER A 31 -6.35 10.07 -23.94
N LYS A 32 -6.71 11.21 -23.36
CA LYS A 32 -6.16 12.51 -23.70
C LYS A 32 -5.38 13.01 -22.49
N PHE A 33 -4.11 13.34 -22.70
CA PHE A 33 -3.32 14.03 -21.69
C PHE A 33 -3.53 15.53 -21.85
N SER A 34 -3.77 16.21 -20.74
CA SER A 34 -3.87 17.66 -20.67
C SER A 34 -2.92 18.16 -19.59
N TYR A 35 -2.32 19.32 -19.83
CA TYR A 35 -1.50 20.01 -18.86
C TYR A 35 -2.31 21.13 -18.23
N ASP A 36 -2.31 21.21 -16.90
CA ASP A 36 -2.86 22.33 -16.16
C ASP A 36 -1.72 23.19 -15.62
N GLU A 37 -1.65 24.45 -16.08
CA GLU A 37 -0.57 25.37 -15.71
C GLU A 37 -0.62 25.78 -14.23
N ALA A 38 -1.83 25.91 -13.67
CA ALA A 38 -2.03 26.37 -12.29
C ALA A 38 -1.53 25.35 -11.27
N SER A 39 -1.85 24.07 -11.47
CA SER A 39 -1.37 22.97 -10.62
C SER A 39 -0.02 22.39 -11.06
N ARG A 40 0.47 22.76 -12.25
CA ARG A 40 1.65 22.17 -12.90
C ARG A 40 1.55 20.64 -13.04
N THR A 41 0.33 20.14 -13.26
CA THR A 41 0.06 18.69 -13.31
C THR A 41 -0.33 18.27 -14.72
N ILE A 42 0.31 17.20 -15.21
CA ILE A 42 -0.17 16.47 -16.39
C ILE A 42 -1.19 15.44 -15.91
N TYR A 43 -2.43 15.55 -16.37
CA TYR A 43 -3.50 14.62 -16.02
C TYR A 43 -4.07 13.96 -17.26
N SER A 44 -4.51 12.70 -17.12
CA SER A 44 -5.16 11.97 -18.21
C SER A 44 -6.67 11.92 -18.06
N LEU A 45 -7.35 12.39 -19.11
CA LEU A 45 -8.78 12.24 -19.32
C LEU A 45 -9.01 10.98 -20.16
N HIS A 46 -9.62 9.96 -19.54
CA HIS A 46 -10.03 8.75 -20.26
C HIS A 46 -11.42 8.96 -20.84
N PHE A 47 -11.55 8.80 -22.16
CA PHE A 47 -12.85 8.82 -22.83
C PHE A 47 -13.59 7.53 -22.49
N ALA A 48 -14.50 7.62 -21.52
CA ALA A 48 -15.32 6.49 -21.10
C ALA A 48 -16.68 6.56 -21.82
N THR A 49 -16.71 6.15 -23.09
CA THR A 49 -17.95 6.02 -23.86
C THR A 49 -18.18 4.56 -24.26
N GLY A 50 -19.44 4.14 -24.32
CA GLY A 50 -19.81 2.77 -24.73
C GLY A 50 -19.23 1.70 -23.81
N ILE A 51 -18.58 0.69 -24.41
CA ILE A 51 -18.05 -0.49 -23.70
C ILE A 51 -17.02 -0.09 -22.62
N ASN A 52 -16.17 0.89 -22.89
CA ASN A 52 -15.15 1.35 -21.93
C ASN A 52 -15.75 1.93 -20.65
N LEU A 53 -16.97 2.51 -20.72
CA LEU A 53 -17.68 2.99 -19.54
C LEU A 53 -18.09 1.80 -18.65
N TRP A 54 -18.69 0.78 -19.25
CA TRP A 54 -19.15 -0.42 -18.53
C TRP A 54 -18.00 -1.20 -17.89
N VAL A 55 -16.87 -1.35 -18.58
CA VAL A 55 -15.70 -2.03 -17.99
C VAL A 55 -15.17 -1.27 -16.78
N ARG A 56 -15.14 0.06 -16.80
CA ARG A 56 -14.73 0.88 -15.64
C ARG A 56 -15.70 0.77 -14.47
N ILE A 57 -17.01 0.72 -14.73
CA ILE A 57 -18.03 0.51 -13.69
C ILE A 57 -17.83 -0.85 -13.02
N ILE A 58 -17.73 -1.91 -13.83
CA ILE A 58 -17.54 -3.28 -13.33
C ILE A 58 -16.24 -3.37 -12.52
N PHE A 59 -15.15 -2.78 -13.02
CA PHE A 59 -13.88 -2.73 -12.31
C PHE A 59 -14.00 -2.06 -10.94
N ASN A 60 -14.59 -0.87 -10.86
CA ASN A 60 -14.79 -0.17 -9.58
C ASN A 60 -15.63 -1.01 -8.60
N ILE A 61 -16.70 -1.67 -9.08
CA ILE A 61 -17.53 -2.54 -8.24
C ILE A 61 -16.70 -3.73 -7.70
N ILE A 62 -15.91 -4.38 -8.55
CA ILE A 62 -15.03 -5.49 -8.15
C ILE A 62 -14.03 -5.01 -7.08
N MET A 63 -13.41 -3.86 -7.27
CA MET A 63 -12.46 -3.30 -6.31
C MET A 63 -13.10 -3.00 -4.95
N ILE A 64 -14.30 -2.41 -4.94
CA ILE A 64 -15.07 -2.19 -3.71
C ILE A 64 -15.36 -3.52 -3.00
N ILE A 65 -15.78 -4.56 -3.74
CA ILE A 65 -16.02 -5.89 -3.17
C ILE A 65 -14.74 -6.48 -2.57
N ILE A 66 -13.59 -6.34 -3.24
CA ILE A 66 -12.30 -6.80 -2.72
C ILE A 66 -11.95 -6.10 -1.40
N VAL A 67 -12.10 -4.77 -1.34
CA VAL A 67 -11.82 -3.99 -0.13
C VAL A 67 -12.74 -4.40 1.02
N LEU A 68 -14.04 -4.58 0.77
CA LEU A 68 -15.00 -5.03 1.78
C LEU A 68 -14.71 -6.45 2.25
N THR A 69 -14.39 -7.37 1.33
CA THR A 69 -14.05 -8.75 1.68
C THR A 69 -12.76 -8.79 2.50
N SER A 70 -11.75 -7.99 2.13
CA SER A 70 -10.51 -7.86 2.89
C SER A 70 -10.77 -7.33 4.29
N LEU A 71 -11.69 -6.36 4.47
CA LEU A 71 -12.08 -5.87 5.78
C LEU A 71 -12.66 -6.98 6.65
N ILE A 72 -13.57 -7.80 6.10
CA ILE A 72 -14.20 -8.91 6.82
C ILE A 72 -13.13 -9.90 7.30
N PHE A 73 -12.23 -10.33 6.42
CA PHE A 73 -11.14 -11.25 6.81
C PHE A 73 -10.21 -10.64 7.86
N ASN A 74 -9.84 -9.38 7.70
CA ASN A 74 -9.00 -8.68 8.69
C ASN A 74 -9.66 -8.57 10.07
N ILE A 75 -10.98 -8.34 10.13
CA ILE A 75 -11.74 -8.32 11.39
C ILE A 75 -11.78 -9.72 12.01
N LEU A 76 -12.03 -10.76 11.22
CA LEU A 76 -12.05 -12.14 11.68
C LEU A 76 -10.69 -12.56 12.25
N ASP A 77 -9.59 -12.22 11.55
CA ASP A 77 -8.23 -12.50 12.00
C ASP A 77 -7.88 -11.72 13.27
N ALA A 78 -8.24 -10.44 13.35
CA ALA A 78 -8.02 -9.63 14.55
C ALA A 78 -8.80 -10.20 15.75
N HIS A 79 -10.06 -10.58 15.54
CA HIS A 79 -10.89 -11.21 16.57
C HIS A 79 -10.30 -12.55 17.02
N HIS A 80 -9.85 -13.39 16.09
CA HIS A 80 -9.18 -14.66 16.40
C HIS A 80 -7.90 -14.42 17.22
N LEU A 81 -7.06 -13.48 16.82
CA LEU A 81 -5.83 -13.11 17.54
C LEU A 81 -6.10 -12.58 18.95
N ILE A 82 -7.16 -11.79 19.13
CA ILE A 82 -7.56 -11.25 20.44
C ILE A 82 -8.12 -12.35 21.35
N ASN A 83 -8.88 -13.30 20.79
CA ASN A 83 -9.54 -14.36 21.56
C ASN A 83 -8.65 -15.57 21.82
N ALA A 84 -7.65 -15.82 20.98
CA ALA A 84 -6.65 -16.86 21.18
C ALA A 84 -5.67 -16.53 22.33
N LYS A 85 -6.16 -15.96 23.45
CA LYS A 85 -5.44 -15.59 24.69
C LYS A 85 -4.70 -16.77 25.33
N VAL A 86 -3.69 -17.28 24.63
CA VAL A 86 -2.63 -18.10 25.19
C VAL A 86 -1.33 -17.45 24.73
N PHE A 87 -0.45 -17.21 25.71
CA PHE A 87 0.98 -16.90 25.60
C PHE A 87 1.48 -15.46 25.74
N ASP A 88 2.26 -15.32 26.82
CA ASP A 88 3.55 -14.63 26.96
C ASP A 88 3.61 -13.12 26.65
N ASN A 89 4.09 -12.35 27.62
CA ASN A 89 4.15 -10.88 27.56
C ASN A 89 5.03 -10.35 26.40
N SER A 90 5.96 -11.16 25.89
CA SER A 90 6.80 -10.83 24.74
C SER A 90 6.05 -10.87 23.40
N LYS A 91 5.05 -11.77 23.26
CA LYS A 91 4.22 -11.94 22.05
C LYS A 91 3.09 -10.91 21.97
N LYS A 92 2.57 -10.44 23.11
CA LYS A 92 1.51 -9.40 23.19
C LYS A 92 1.79 -8.16 22.33
N LYS A 93 3.04 -7.65 22.30
CA LYS A 93 3.38 -6.45 21.53
C LYS A 93 3.27 -6.66 20.02
N LYS A 94 3.59 -7.85 19.49
CA LYS A 94 3.46 -8.14 18.05
C LYS A 94 2.00 -8.27 17.62
N THR A 95 1.12 -8.68 18.52
CA THR A 95 -0.33 -8.87 18.26
C THR A 95 -1.08 -7.56 18.02
N TYR A 96 -0.68 -6.43 18.62
CA TYR A 96 -1.36 -5.13 18.44
C TYR A 96 -1.08 -4.43 17.11
N TRP A 97 0.06 -4.71 16.49
CA TRP A 97 0.42 -4.06 15.23
C TRP A 97 -0.45 -4.55 14.07
N PHE A 98 -0.91 -5.81 14.10
CA PHE A 98 -1.69 -6.41 13.02
C PHE A 98 -3.04 -5.68 12.80
N PRO A 99 -3.89 -5.47 13.83
CA PRO A 99 -5.11 -4.68 13.67
C PRO A 99 -4.85 -3.23 13.22
N LEU A 100 -3.77 -2.61 13.69
CA LEU A 100 -3.39 -1.26 13.29
C LEU A 100 -3.04 -1.18 11.80
N TYR A 101 -2.25 -2.14 11.32
CA TYR A 101 -1.89 -2.24 9.90
C TYR A 101 -3.09 -2.60 9.02
N ALA A 102 -3.95 -3.52 9.48
CA ALA A 102 -5.19 -3.84 8.78
C ALA A 102 -6.11 -2.61 8.65
N GLY A 103 -6.22 -1.80 9.70
CA GLY A 103 -6.94 -0.54 9.67
C GLY A 103 -6.31 0.47 8.69
N PHE A 104 -4.98 0.59 8.71
CA PHE A 104 -4.23 1.43 7.76
C PHE A 104 -4.49 1.02 6.30
N LEU A 105 -4.38 -0.28 5.99
CA LEU A 105 -4.64 -0.81 4.65
C LEU A 105 -6.08 -0.55 4.21
N PHE A 106 -7.05 -0.75 5.11
CA PHE A 106 -8.45 -0.49 4.79
C PHE A 106 -8.69 0.99 4.48
N ILE A 107 -8.24 1.90 5.36
CA ILE A 107 -8.40 3.35 5.16
C ILE A 107 -7.76 3.81 3.86
N THR A 108 -6.50 3.42 3.62
CA THR A 108 -5.78 3.82 2.40
C THR A 108 -6.44 3.25 1.14
N SER A 109 -6.86 1.99 1.15
CA SER A 109 -7.57 1.37 0.03
C SER A 109 -8.91 2.06 -0.26
N THR A 110 -9.71 2.36 0.78
CA THR A 110 -10.97 3.10 0.62
C THR A 110 -10.74 4.50 0.06
N LEU A 111 -9.69 5.21 0.51
CA LEU A 111 -9.35 6.53 0.00
C LEU A 111 -8.90 6.49 -1.46
N ILE A 112 -8.11 5.49 -1.86
CA ILE A 112 -7.71 5.26 -3.25
C ILE A 112 -8.94 5.01 -4.13
N GLU A 113 -9.85 4.14 -3.70
CA GLU A 113 -11.10 3.85 -4.42
C GLU A 113 -12.03 5.08 -4.51
N ALA A 114 -12.09 5.89 -3.45
CA ALA A 114 -12.81 7.16 -3.47
C ALA A 114 -12.21 8.13 -4.50
N CYS A 115 -10.88 8.19 -4.62
CA CYS A 115 -10.20 9.01 -5.64
C CYS A 115 -10.49 8.50 -7.06
N PHE A 116 -10.47 7.18 -7.28
CA PHE A 116 -10.84 6.60 -8.58
C PHE A 116 -12.31 6.89 -8.93
N THR A 117 -13.21 6.80 -7.95
CA THR A 117 -14.63 7.13 -8.11
C THR A 117 -14.82 8.61 -8.43
N MET A 118 -14.14 9.50 -7.72
CA MET A 118 -14.17 10.95 -7.97
C MET A 118 -13.66 11.28 -9.38
N ARG A 119 -12.56 10.64 -9.81
CA ARG A 119 -12.01 10.76 -11.16
C ARG A 119 -12.95 10.20 -12.24
N TYR A 120 -13.70 9.17 -11.90
CA TYR A 120 -14.72 8.62 -12.78
C TYR A 120 -15.89 9.59 -12.94
N ILE A 121 -16.43 10.10 -11.83
CA ILE A 121 -17.49 11.13 -11.84
C ILE A 121 -17.03 12.37 -12.61
N SER A 122 -15.79 12.84 -12.39
CA SER A 122 -15.26 14.01 -13.10
C SER A 122 -15.25 13.84 -14.62
N ASN A 123 -14.99 12.62 -15.10
CA ASN A 123 -15.01 12.33 -16.53
C ASN A 123 -16.44 12.31 -17.10
N ILE A 124 -17.45 11.88 -16.32
CA ILE A 124 -18.85 11.91 -16.75
C ILE A 124 -19.35 13.35 -16.87
N ILE A 125 -19.08 14.18 -15.86
CA ILE A 125 -19.54 15.58 -15.85
C ILE A 125 -18.61 16.55 -16.60
N ASN A 126 -17.54 16.03 -17.22
CA ASN A 126 -16.50 16.81 -17.90
C ASN A 126 -15.89 17.95 -17.04
N ASN A 127 -15.71 17.72 -15.74
CA ASN A 127 -15.15 18.72 -14.82
C ASN A 127 -13.64 18.50 -14.62
N SER A 128 -12.83 19.32 -15.31
CA SER A 128 -11.36 19.25 -15.24
C SER A 128 -10.80 19.50 -13.85
N LYS A 129 -11.37 20.43 -13.08
CA LYS A 129 -10.92 20.74 -11.70
C LYS A 129 -11.05 19.53 -10.80
N LEU A 130 -12.21 18.84 -10.86
CA LEU A 130 -12.45 17.63 -10.08
C LEU A 130 -11.48 16.50 -10.48
N CYS A 131 -11.16 16.39 -11.76
CA CYS A 131 -10.18 15.44 -12.28
C CYS A 131 -8.77 15.70 -11.72
N ILE A 132 -8.33 16.96 -11.71
CA ILE A 132 -7.02 17.35 -11.17
C ILE A 132 -6.94 17.08 -9.67
N ILE A 133 -7.98 17.44 -8.91
CA ILE A 133 -8.03 17.19 -7.46
C ILE A 133 -7.91 15.68 -7.17
N SER A 134 -8.73 14.86 -7.86
CA SER A 134 -8.67 13.41 -7.67
C SER A 134 -7.32 12.81 -8.05
N PHE A 135 -6.65 13.33 -9.09
CA PHE A 135 -5.32 12.89 -9.49
C PHE A 135 -4.25 13.24 -8.46
N ASN A 136 -4.25 14.48 -7.95
CA ASN A 136 -3.30 14.91 -6.92
C ASN A 136 -3.49 14.16 -5.61
N LEU A 137 -4.75 13.93 -5.20
CA LEU A 137 -5.07 13.12 -4.02
C LEU A 137 -4.58 11.68 -4.20
N LEU A 138 -4.81 11.07 -5.37
CA LEU A 138 -4.36 9.72 -5.67
C LEU A 138 -2.83 9.59 -5.55
N TYR A 139 -2.08 10.61 -6.00
CA TYR A 139 -0.62 10.64 -5.87
C TYR A 139 -0.19 10.67 -4.39
N ILE A 140 -0.73 11.62 -3.61
CA ILE A 140 -0.39 11.78 -2.19
C ILE A 140 -0.77 10.52 -1.39
N ILE A 141 -1.98 10.00 -1.58
CA ILE A 141 -2.45 8.80 -0.88
C ILE A 141 -1.62 7.59 -1.31
N GLY A 142 -1.30 7.48 -2.61
CA GLY A 142 -0.44 6.41 -3.12
C GLY A 142 0.93 6.39 -2.45
N ASP A 143 1.57 7.55 -2.32
CA ASP A 143 2.85 7.68 -1.60
C ASP A 143 2.71 7.28 -0.13
N VAL A 144 1.64 7.75 0.55
CA VAL A 144 1.36 7.38 1.95
C VAL A 144 1.19 5.87 2.09
N THR A 145 0.52 5.20 1.15
CA THR A 145 0.37 3.74 1.16
C THR A 145 1.72 3.03 1.02
N ILE A 146 2.53 3.41 0.02
CA ILE A 146 3.84 2.79 -0.24
C ILE A 146 4.79 2.97 0.95
N PHE A 147 4.93 4.21 1.44
CA PHE A 147 5.79 4.49 2.57
C PHE A 147 5.25 3.87 3.86
N GLY A 148 3.93 3.91 4.05
CA GLY A 148 3.27 3.27 5.18
C GLY A 148 3.56 1.78 5.24
N ASP A 149 3.37 1.04 4.15
CA ASP A 149 3.68 -0.40 4.06
C ASP A 149 5.13 -0.69 4.45
N PHE A 150 6.07 0.11 3.94
CA PHE A 150 7.49 -0.01 4.30
C PHE A 150 7.74 0.21 5.80
N TYR A 151 7.14 1.26 6.40
CA TYR A 151 7.32 1.55 7.82
C TYR A 151 6.65 0.52 8.72
N PHE A 152 5.43 0.07 8.39
CA PHE A 152 4.77 -1.01 9.11
C PHE A 152 5.61 -2.27 9.07
N PHE A 153 6.13 -2.66 7.89
CA PHE A 153 7.01 -3.81 7.74
C PHE A 153 8.25 -3.74 8.65
N LEU A 154 8.90 -2.58 8.72
CA LEU A 154 10.01 -2.35 9.65
C LEU A 154 9.57 -2.48 11.11
N LEU A 155 8.40 -1.96 11.48
CA LEU A 155 7.89 -2.04 12.86
C LEU A 155 7.57 -3.48 13.27
N PHE A 156 6.96 -4.27 12.37
CA PHE A 156 6.63 -5.68 12.61
C PHE A 156 7.87 -6.56 12.74
N SER A 157 8.84 -6.40 11.85
CA SER A 157 9.95 -7.34 11.73
C SER A 157 11.14 -6.92 12.58
N THR A 158 11.27 -7.56 13.74
CA THR A 158 12.44 -7.43 14.62
C THR A 158 13.73 -7.89 13.94
N ASP A 159 13.65 -8.96 13.14
CA ASP A 159 14.79 -9.53 12.43
C ASP A 159 15.29 -8.58 11.35
N ILE A 160 14.39 -7.99 10.56
CA ILE A 160 14.77 -7.05 9.50
C ILE A 160 15.38 -5.79 10.10
N ARG A 161 14.80 -5.25 11.19
CA ARG A 161 15.43 -4.13 11.91
C ARG A 161 16.82 -4.47 12.41
N ARG A 162 17.04 -5.69 12.90
CA ARG A 162 18.36 -6.16 13.31
C ARG A 162 19.32 -6.20 12.13
N GLU A 163 18.93 -6.81 11.01
CA GLU A 163 19.79 -6.90 9.82
C GLU A 163 20.13 -5.53 9.23
N ILE A 164 19.15 -4.63 9.16
CA ILE A 164 19.37 -3.23 8.73
C ILE A 164 20.38 -2.56 9.66
N LYS A 165 20.23 -2.71 10.98
CA LYS A 165 21.16 -2.14 11.96
C LYS A 165 22.57 -2.71 11.79
N ILE A 166 22.71 -4.03 11.57
CA ILE A 166 24.00 -4.68 11.31
C ILE A 166 24.63 -4.11 10.03
N TYR A 167 23.86 -3.97 8.96
CA TYR A 167 24.32 -3.40 7.70
C TYR A 167 24.86 -1.96 7.88
N PHE A 168 24.08 -1.09 8.54
CA PHE A 168 24.52 0.29 8.80
C PHE A 168 25.71 0.38 9.78
N MET A 169 25.79 -0.50 10.78
CA MET A 169 26.95 -0.57 11.68
C MET A 169 28.24 -0.99 10.96
N LYS A 170 28.15 -1.80 9.89
CA LYS A 170 29.29 -2.15 9.05
C LYS A 170 29.76 -0.97 8.19
N ILE A 171 28.83 -0.14 7.71
CA ILE A 171 29.15 1.06 6.90
C ILE A 171 29.73 2.18 7.76
N TYR A 172 29.21 2.35 8.97
CA TYR A 172 29.70 3.33 9.94
C TYR A 172 30.26 2.64 11.19
N PRO A 173 31.46 2.03 11.09
CA PRO A 173 32.11 1.48 12.26
C PRO A 173 32.36 2.62 13.25
N ARG A 174 31.81 2.50 14.47
CA ARG A 174 32.11 3.44 15.55
C ARG A 174 33.62 3.51 15.74
N LYS A 175 34.22 4.69 15.57
CA LYS A 175 35.60 4.96 16.01
C LYS A 175 35.69 4.59 17.49
N LYS A 176 36.47 3.55 17.80
CA LYS A 176 36.81 3.20 19.18
C LYS A 176 37.70 4.33 19.70
N ASN A 177 37.18 5.15 20.60
CA ASN A 177 38.04 6.08 21.35
C ASN A 177 38.91 5.21 22.25
N ASN A 178 40.16 4.98 21.84
CA ASN A 178 41.19 4.42 22.71
C ASN A 178 41.51 5.49 23.76
N THR A 179 40.80 5.50 24.87
CA THR A 179 41.31 6.13 26.08
C THR A 179 42.52 5.30 26.54
N ALA A 180 43.71 5.74 26.13
CA ALA A 180 44.95 5.30 26.74
C ALA A 180 44.88 5.69 28.22
N ILE A 181 44.71 4.70 29.08
CA ILE A 181 44.92 4.87 30.52
C ILE A 181 46.43 5.05 30.67
N ILE A 182 46.88 6.31 30.77
CA ILE A 182 48.25 6.62 31.14
C ILE A 182 48.37 6.25 32.62
N SER A 183 49.01 5.11 32.90
CA SER A 183 49.45 4.78 34.25
C SER A 183 50.62 5.70 34.59
N THR A 184 50.39 6.73 35.39
CA THR A 184 51.46 7.47 36.04
C THR A 184 51.94 6.63 37.23
N ASN A 185 53.19 6.15 37.13
CA ASN A 185 53.96 5.60 38.25
C ASN A 185 54.31 6.69 39.25
#